data_AF-A0A4V5PM35-F1
#
_entry.id   AF-A0A4V5PM35-F1
#
_cell.length_a   1.000
_cell.length_b   1.000
_cell.length_c   1.000
_cell.angle_alpha   90.00
_cell.angle_beta   90.00
_cell.angle_gamma   90.00
#
_symmetry.space_group_name_H-M   'P 1'
#
loop_
_entity.id
_entity.type
_entity.pdbx_description
1 polymer ?
#
loop_
_entity_poly.entity_id
_entity_poly.type
_entity_poly.pdbx_seq_one_letter_code
_entity_poly.pdbx_strand_id
1 'polypeptide(L)'
;MPPITAFAAAPDIEAQLSTIDAETAPLGLQKTSEIRAKMPRGGGTVVVRGYEGVDILGRKTFAVRAATVHGVVLAVGPRDAGQHATELVPALVPGTSGDYEDGAFRALTDLNGDGTLDVVLRGGSGALEVHQILPTGSAQYNVEMTLVPTEVADVDEDGHLDLIGRVALPADDPIQPAFLLVATFEAGRYRARSEAALAFHTRRADAPLRTPKDKDAPMDDVTRVRRALEQAWHAIHAGRERAATLEALQKEPVPGSLRASFDAHVARIRSAQATRR
;
A
#
# COMPACT_ATOMS: atom_id res chain seq x y z
N MET A 1 40.98 29.52 0.63
CA MET A 1 39.92 29.54 1.65
C MET A 1 39.59 28.10 2.02
N PRO A 2 39.47 27.74 3.30
CA PRO A 2 38.97 26.42 3.69
C PRO A 2 37.53 26.28 3.20
N PRO A 3 37.09 25.07 2.79
CA PRO A 3 35.69 24.84 2.46
C PRO A 3 34.83 25.07 3.72
N ILE A 4 33.58 25.54 3.56
CA ILE A 4 32.63 25.74 4.67
C ILE A 4 32.47 24.47 5.53
N THR A 5 32.63 23.29 4.94
CA THR A 5 32.61 21.99 5.62
C THR A 5 33.73 21.81 6.66
N ALA A 6 34.79 22.62 6.63
CA ALA A 6 35.86 22.61 7.63
C ALA A 6 35.47 23.30 8.95
N PHE A 7 34.35 24.03 8.98
CA PHE A 7 33.88 24.78 10.15
C PHE A 7 32.58 24.27 10.75
N ALA A 8 31.88 23.35 10.08
CA ALA A 8 30.71 22.69 10.61
C ALA A 8 31.11 21.33 11.18
N ALA A 9 30.87 21.11 12.49
CA ALA A 9 30.98 19.78 13.07
C ALA A 9 30.04 18.83 12.32
N ALA A 10 30.54 17.63 11.99
CA ALA A 10 29.69 16.60 11.42
C ALA A 10 28.50 16.35 12.39
N PRO A 11 27.25 16.41 11.92
CA PRO A 11 26.12 16.25 12.81
C PRO A 11 26.16 14.89 13.50
N ASP A 12 26.08 14.91 14.83
CA ASP A 12 26.03 13.72 15.66
C ASP A 12 24.60 13.16 15.62
N ILE A 13 24.42 12.09 14.86
CA ILE A 13 23.13 11.42 14.71
C ILE A 13 22.60 10.92 16.05
N GLU A 14 23.46 10.49 16.98
CA GLU A 14 23.03 10.03 18.30
C GLU A 14 22.52 11.20 19.17
N ALA A 15 23.15 12.37 19.07
CA ALA A 15 22.67 13.58 19.74
C ALA A 15 21.30 14.04 19.20
N GLN A 16 21.08 13.94 17.88
CA GLN A 16 19.77 14.23 17.27
C GLN A 16 18.71 13.24 17.73
N LEU A 17 19.03 11.95 17.73
CA LEU A 17 18.15 10.89 18.19
C LEU A 17 17.79 11.04 19.68
N SER A 18 18.76 11.43 20.52
CA SER A 18 18.51 11.74 21.94
C SER A 18 17.59 12.95 22.11
N THR A 19 17.74 13.98 21.27
CA THR A 19 16.86 15.15 21.27
C THR A 19 15.43 14.76 20.89
N ILE A 20 15.25 13.93 19.86
CA ILE A 20 13.95 13.37 19.47
C ILE A 20 13.30 12.60 20.64
N ASP A 21 14.06 11.76 21.35
CA ASP A 21 13.54 11.00 22.48
C ASP A 21 13.07 11.94 23.61
N ALA A 22 13.81 13.01 23.88
CA ALA A 22 13.42 14.02 24.86
C ALA A 22 12.16 14.81 24.45
N GLU A 23 11.96 15.07 23.15
CA GLU A 23 10.76 15.75 22.63
C GLU A 23 9.50 14.86 22.64
N THR A 24 9.67 13.56 22.39
CA THR A 24 8.57 12.60 22.31
C THR A 24 8.09 12.15 23.69
N ALA A 25 8.97 12.11 24.70
CA ALA A 25 8.63 11.65 26.04
C ALA A 25 7.48 12.44 26.73
N PRO A 26 7.43 13.80 26.71
CA PRO A 26 6.31 14.57 27.25
C PRO A 26 4.97 14.31 26.55
N LEU A 27 5.00 13.73 25.34
CA LEU A 27 3.79 13.34 24.59
C LEU A 27 3.30 11.94 24.99
N GLY A 28 3.92 11.29 25.98
CA GLY A 28 3.59 9.92 26.40
C GLY A 28 3.99 8.86 25.39
N LEU A 29 4.89 9.19 24.46
CA LEU A 29 5.38 8.29 23.43
C LEU A 29 6.63 7.54 23.91
N GLN A 30 6.71 6.26 23.57
CA GLN A 30 7.84 5.38 23.83
C GLN A 30 8.36 4.81 22.50
N LYS A 31 9.68 4.74 22.35
CA LYS A 31 10.31 4.13 21.17
C LYS A 31 10.01 2.63 21.15
N THR A 32 9.38 2.15 20.09
CA THR A 32 9.04 0.73 19.92
C THR A 32 9.87 0.05 18.82
N SER A 33 10.42 0.82 17.89
CA SER A 33 11.24 0.31 16.80
C SER A 33 12.36 1.28 16.43
N GLU A 34 13.48 0.73 15.97
CA GLU A 34 14.61 1.47 15.41
C GLU A 34 15.22 0.65 14.27
N ILE A 35 15.39 1.27 13.11
CA ILE A 35 15.95 0.66 11.92
C ILE A 35 17.08 1.56 11.44
N ARG A 36 18.23 0.96 11.15
CA ARG A 36 19.43 1.68 10.69
C ARG A 36 19.81 1.17 9.31
N ALA A 37 20.15 2.08 8.42
CA ALA A 37 20.66 1.73 7.09
C ALA A 37 21.74 2.71 6.64
N LYS A 38 22.46 2.33 5.59
CA LYS A 38 23.41 3.21 4.91
C LYS A 38 22.74 3.77 3.66
N MET A 39 22.72 5.09 3.55
CA MET A 39 22.18 5.78 2.38
C MET A 39 23.02 5.45 1.13
N PRO A 40 22.38 5.26 -0.03
CA PRO A 40 23.05 5.17 -1.31
C PRO A 40 23.94 6.39 -1.60
N ARG A 41 24.89 6.22 -2.52
CA ARG A 41 25.74 7.30 -3.07
C ARG A 41 26.47 8.17 -2.02
N GLY A 42 26.79 7.60 -0.86
CA GLY A 42 27.57 8.28 0.17
C GLY A 42 26.77 9.23 1.06
N GLY A 43 25.43 9.14 1.09
CA GLY A 43 24.57 9.96 1.95
C GLY A 43 24.67 9.69 3.46
N GLY A 44 25.64 8.89 3.90
CA GLY A 44 25.87 8.58 5.32
C GLY A 44 24.91 7.53 5.89
N THR A 45 24.78 7.53 7.21
CA THR A 45 23.85 6.67 7.95
C THR A 45 22.50 7.35 8.06
N VAL A 46 21.43 6.55 7.97
CA VAL A 46 20.07 6.95 8.31
C VAL A 46 19.52 6.05 9.41
N VAL A 47 18.75 6.64 10.33
CA VAL A 47 18.04 5.92 11.39
C VAL A 47 16.58 6.34 11.37
N VAL A 48 15.67 5.37 11.31
CA VAL A 48 14.22 5.57 11.43
C VAL A 48 13.75 4.94 12.73
N ARG A 49 12.94 5.67 13.48
CA ARG A 49 12.34 5.23 14.75
C ARG A 49 10.84 5.34 14.69
N GLY A 50 10.16 4.29 15.15
CA GLY A 50 8.74 4.30 15.45
C GLY A 50 8.51 4.46 16.95
N TYR A 51 7.50 5.24 17.29
CA TYR A 51 7.06 5.51 18.64
C TYR A 51 5.59 5.15 18.80
N GLU A 52 5.22 4.59 19.96
CA GLU A 52 3.84 4.30 20.34
C GLU A 52 3.53 4.92 21.70
N GLY A 53 2.29 5.34 21.90
CA GLY A 53 1.80 5.83 23.18
C GLY A 53 0.28 5.84 23.23
N VAL A 54 -0.26 6.55 24.21
CA VAL A 54 -1.69 6.72 24.40
C VAL A 54 -1.99 8.20 24.62
N ASP A 55 -2.99 8.73 23.92
CA ASP A 55 -3.41 10.12 24.09
C ASP A 55 -4.26 10.33 25.36
N ILE A 56 -4.65 11.58 25.64
CA ILE A 56 -5.45 11.95 26.82
C ILE A 56 -6.84 11.29 26.87
N LEU A 57 -7.31 10.73 25.74
CA LEU A 57 -8.59 10.03 25.62
C LEU A 57 -8.44 8.51 25.70
N GLY A 58 -7.24 8.01 25.97
CA GLY A 58 -6.98 6.56 26.03
C GLY A 58 -6.80 5.90 24.66
N ARG A 59 -6.69 6.68 23.58
CA ARG A 59 -6.53 6.13 22.22
C ARG A 59 -5.06 5.91 21.92
N LYS A 60 -4.73 4.81 21.24
CA LYS A 60 -3.38 4.58 20.73
C LYS A 60 -2.94 5.73 19.82
N THR A 61 -1.71 6.14 19.96
CA THR A 61 -1.08 7.15 19.11
C THR A 61 0.31 6.69 18.68
N PHE A 62 0.73 7.13 17.51
CA PHE A 62 1.99 6.74 16.90
C PHE A 62 2.72 7.96 16.36
N ALA A 63 4.05 7.86 16.30
CA ALA A 63 4.88 8.83 15.60
C ALA A 63 6.08 8.16 14.94
N VAL A 64 6.56 8.75 13.85
CA VAL A 64 7.78 8.32 13.16
C VAL A 64 8.76 9.46 13.05
N ARG A 65 10.04 9.15 13.26
CA ARG A 65 11.16 10.09 13.11
C ARG A 65 12.24 9.42 12.29
N ALA A 66 12.73 10.09 11.25
CA ALA A 66 13.91 9.66 10.51
C ALA A 66 15.00 10.73 10.62
N ALA A 67 16.22 10.32 10.94
CA ALA A 67 17.39 11.19 11.02
C ALA A 67 18.50 10.66 10.11
N THR A 68 19.18 11.58 9.44
CA THR A 68 20.41 11.33 8.68
C THR A 68 21.57 12.07 9.34
N VAL A 69 22.76 11.92 8.78
CA VAL A 69 23.92 12.76 9.13
C VAL A 69 23.72 14.26 8.82
N HIS A 70 22.59 14.66 8.24
CA HIS A 70 22.27 16.06 7.96
C HIS A 70 21.17 16.65 8.85
N GLY A 71 20.48 15.83 9.66
CA GLY A 71 19.34 16.28 10.46
C GLY A 71 18.18 15.30 10.48
N VAL A 72 17.10 15.71 11.16
CA VAL A 72 15.81 15.03 11.08
C VAL A 72 15.17 15.33 9.72
N VAL A 73 14.92 14.29 8.94
CA VAL A 73 14.42 14.38 7.56
C VAL A 73 12.97 13.96 7.41
N LEU A 74 12.41 13.26 8.39
CA LEU A 74 10.99 12.90 8.48
C LEU A 74 10.52 13.05 9.92
N ALA A 75 9.39 13.72 10.14
CA ALA A 75 8.74 13.81 11.43
C ALA A 75 7.22 13.79 11.24
N VAL A 76 6.57 12.67 11.55
CA VAL A 76 5.12 12.48 11.41
C VAL A 76 4.52 12.07 12.73
N GLY A 77 3.37 12.64 13.09
CA GLY A 77 2.67 12.33 14.35
C GLY A 77 3.36 12.87 15.62
N PRO A 78 2.67 12.83 16.77
CA PRO A 78 1.31 12.29 16.95
C PRO A 78 0.19 13.30 16.64
N ARG A 79 0.52 14.59 16.44
CA ARG A 79 -0.47 15.68 16.33
C ARG A 79 -1.21 15.72 14.99
N ASP A 80 -0.60 15.17 13.95
CA ASP A 80 -1.17 15.12 12.59
C ASP A 80 -1.93 13.82 12.30
N ALA A 81 -2.24 13.05 13.36
CA ALA A 81 -2.98 11.80 13.27
C ALA A 81 -4.35 12.04 12.62
N GLY A 82 -4.57 11.44 11.45
CA GLY A 82 -5.79 11.60 10.64
C GLY A 82 -5.58 12.35 9.32
N GLN A 83 -4.48 13.10 9.18
CA GLN A 83 -4.04 13.65 7.88
C GLN A 83 -3.00 12.75 7.21
N HIS A 84 -2.16 12.11 8.01
CA HIS A 84 -1.07 11.25 7.56
C HIS A 84 -1.05 9.92 8.31
N ALA A 85 -0.42 8.92 7.69
CA ALA A 85 0.02 7.70 8.34
C ALA A 85 1.15 8.00 9.34
N THR A 86 1.05 7.48 10.57
CA THR A 86 1.96 7.82 11.68
C THR A 86 2.58 6.61 12.37
N GLU A 87 2.19 5.39 12.00
CA GLU A 87 2.78 4.15 12.50
C GLU A 87 3.87 3.69 11.53
N LEU A 88 5.10 3.48 12.02
CA LEU A 88 6.16 2.88 11.21
C LEU A 88 5.83 1.39 10.98
N VAL A 89 5.90 0.94 9.72
CA VAL A 89 5.84 -0.49 9.40
C VAL A 89 7.26 -1.01 9.14
N PRO A 90 7.90 -1.74 10.09
CA PRO A 90 9.31 -2.14 9.94
C PRO A 90 9.53 -3.16 8.83
N ALA A 91 8.54 -4.02 8.63
CA ALA A 91 8.49 -4.98 7.54
C ALA A 91 7.03 -5.22 7.15
N LEU A 92 6.74 -5.22 5.86
CA LEU A 92 5.45 -5.62 5.31
C LEU A 92 5.56 -7.06 4.81
N VAL A 93 4.56 -7.86 5.13
CA VAL A 93 4.34 -9.16 4.50
C VAL A 93 3.29 -8.96 3.41
N PRO A 94 3.44 -9.57 2.22
CA PRO A 94 2.42 -9.52 1.19
C PRO A 94 1.03 -9.86 1.74
N GLY A 95 0.00 -9.15 1.27
CA GLY A 95 -1.39 -9.41 1.66
C GLY A 95 -1.87 -10.80 1.20
N THR A 96 -3.04 -11.23 1.68
CA THR A 96 -3.64 -12.54 1.33
C THR A 96 -4.12 -12.64 -0.13
N SER A 97 -3.78 -11.66 -0.98
CA SER A 97 -4.26 -11.48 -2.35
C SER A 97 -3.55 -12.30 -3.44
N GLY A 98 -2.53 -13.09 -3.13
CA GLY A 98 -1.96 -14.04 -4.09
C GLY A 98 -0.85 -14.94 -3.56
N ASP A 99 -0.57 -16.01 -4.33
CA ASP A 99 0.45 -17.05 -4.11
C ASP A 99 1.90 -16.53 -4.32
N TYR A 100 2.16 -15.27 -3.99
CA TYR A 100 3.48 -14.64 -4.18
C TYR A 100 4.41 -15.12 -3.06
N GLU A 101 5.44 -15.90 -3.41
CA GLU A 101 6.33 -16.52 -2.42
C GLU A 101 7.18 -15.51 -1.65
N ASP A 102 7.24 -15.75 -0.34
CA ASP A 102 8.15 -15.26 0.71
C ASP A 102 9.15 -14.13 0.37
N GLY A 103 8.74 -12.91 0.71
CA GLY A 103 9.64 -11.79 0.91
C GLY A 103 8.97 -10.72 1.76
N ALA A 104 9.54 -10.41 2.93
CA ALA A 104 9.09 -9.25 3.70
C ALA A 104 9.74 -7.99 3.12
N PHE A 105 8.95 -7.02 2.66
CA PHE A 105 9.43 -5.70 2.26
C PHE A 105 9.87 -4.94 3.51
N ARG A 106 11.17 -4.64 3.64
CA ARG A 106 11.72 -4.04 4.85
C ARG A 106 11.81 -2.52 4.70
N ALA A 107 11.49 -1.79 5.74
CA ALA A 107 11.75 -0.35 5.76
C ALA A 107 13.27 -0.08 5.64
N LEU A 108 13.60 1.06 5.04
CA LEU A 108 14.96 1.47 4.66
C LEU A 108 15.65 0.53 3.66
N THR A 109 14.88 -0.03 2.72
CA THR A 109 15.39 -0.60 1.47
C THR A 109 14.80 0.17 0.29
N ASP A 110 15.36 -0.04 -0.90
CA ASP A 110 14.78 0.44 -2.15
C ASP A 110 13.56 -0.43 -2.48
N LEU A 111 12.37 0.05 -2.11
CA LEU A 111 11.15 -0.74 -2.22
C LEU A 111 10.57 -0.68 -3.62
N ASN A 112 10.90 0.33 -4.42
CA ASN A 112 10.27 0.57 -5.72
C ASN A 112 11.25 0.63 -6.91
N GLY A 113 12.54 0.37 -6.67
CA GLY A 113 13.58 0.29 -7.68
C GLY A 113 14.11 1.66 -8.15
N ASP A 114 13.82 2.74 -7.44
CA ASP A 114 14.26 4.09 -7.84
C ASP A 114 15.67 4.47 -7.34
N GLY A 115 16.29 3.58 -6.56
CA GLY A 115 17.63 3.74 -6.02
C GLY A 115 17.71 4.60 -4.75
N THR A 116 16.58 4.91 -4.12
CA THR A 116 16.50 5.57 -2.81
C THR A 116 16.10 4.58 -1.72
N LEU A 117 16.09 5.03 -0.45
CA LEU A 117 15.61 4.20 0.64
C LEU A 117 14.19 4.63 0.99
N ASP A 118 13.29 3.67 1.13
CA ASP A 118 11.88 3.94 1.37
C ASP A 118 11.46 3.51 2.77
N VAL A 119 10.43 4.16 3.29
CA VAL A 119 9.71 3.71 4.48
C VAL A 119 8.22 3.65 4.17
N VAL A 120 7.54 2.69 4.80
CA VAL A 120 6.08 2.61 4.74
C VAL A 120 5.50 2.94 6.10
N LEU A 121 4.54 3.86 6.08
CA LEU A 121 3.77 4.27 7.24
C LEU A 121 2.35 3.74 7.14
N ARG A 122 1.74 3.41 8.27
CA ARG A 122 0.33 3.01 8.38
C ARG A 122 -0.49 4.05 9.14
N GLY A 123 -1.66 4.38 8.60
CA GLY A 123 -2.66 5.22 9.23
C GLY A 123 -3.66 4.40 10.05
N GLY A 124 -4.45 5.07 10.90
CA GLY A 124 -5.41 4.39 11.79
C GLY A 124 -6.52 3.60 11.07
N SER A 125 -6.79 3.90 9.79
CA SER A 125 -7.70 3.12 8.93
C SER A 125 -7.04 1.91 8.26
N GLY A 126 -5.74 1.70 8.47
CA GLY A 126 -4.92 0.73 7.74
C GLY A 126 -4.33 1.26 6.43
N ALA A 127 -4.63 2.51 6.05
CA ALA A 127 -4.08 3.16 4.86
C ALA A 127 -2.55 3.19 4.90
N LEU A 128 -1.91 2.86 3.78
CA LEU A 128 -0.45 2.87 3.63
C LEU A 128 0.03 4.12 2.91
N GLU A 129 1.12 4.70 3.40
CA GLU A 129 1.87 5.75 2.73
C GLU A 129 3.32 5.33 2.56
N VAL A 130 3.86 5.49 1.35
CA VAL A 130 5.26 5.22 1.06
C VAL A 130 6.01 6.55 0.97
N HIS A 131 7.13 6.66 1.66
CA HIS A 131 7.97 7.86 1.68
C HIS A 131 9.39 7.51 1.25
N GLN A 132 9.93 8.26 0.29
CA GLN A 132 11.36 8.27 0.02
C GLN A 132 12.11 9.02 1.11
N ILE A 133 13.23 8.46 1.52
CA ILE A 133 14.17 9.09 2.43
C ILE A 133 15.38 9.58 1.63
N LEU A 134 15.61 10.89 1.69
CA LEU A 134 16.70 11.59 1.02
C LEU A 134 17.72 12.07 2.06
N PRO A 135 18.96 12.39 1.66
CA PRO A 135 19.99 12.83 2.60
C PRO A 135 19.56 14.04 3.45
N THR A 136 18.82 14.98 2.87
CA THR A 136 18.45 16.25 3.50
C THR A 136 16.93 16.44 3.63
N GLY A 137 16.13 15.38 3.46
CA GLY A 137 14.68 15.48 3.50
C GLY A 137 13.97 14.16 3.24
N SER A 138 12.66 14.20 3.18
CA SER A 138 11.83 13.08 2.76
C SER A 138 10.70 13.60 1.89
N ALA A 139 10.10 12.71 1.12
CA ALA A 139 8.92 13.02 0.34
C ALA A 139 8.01 11.81 0.24
N GLN A 140 6.71 12.03 0.39
CA GLN A 140 5.71 11.01 0.12
C GLN A 140 5.61 10.77 -1.39
N TYR A 141 5.57 9.51 -1.82
CA TYR A 141 5.26 9.20 -3.21
C TYR A 141 3.79 9.47 -3.50
N ASN A 142 3.52 10.02 -4.68
CA ASN A 142 2.15 10.16 -5.14
C ASN A 142 1.57 8.77 -5.49
N VAL A 143 0.34 8.52 -5.06
CA VAL A 143 -0.41 7.29 -5.35
C VAL A 143 -1.65 7.64 -6.17
N GLU A 144 -1.61 7.31 -7.45
CA GLU A 144 -2.69 7.54 -8.40
C GLU A 144 -3.61 6.31 -8.45
N MET A 145 -4.39 6.14 -7.38
CA MET A 145 -5.32 5.04 -7.19
C MET A 145 -6.62 5.53 -6.55
N THR A 146 -7.77 5.02 -6.98
CA THR A 146 -9.08 5.41 -6.43
C THR A 146 -9.45 4.69 -5.15
N LEU A 147 -8.85 3.52 -4.92
CA LEU A 147 -8.94 2.81 -3.65
C LEU A 147 -7.74 3.19 -2.79
N VAL A 148 -7.96 3.35 -1.49
CA VAL A 148 -6.89 3.59 -0.54
C VAL A 148 -6.07 2.30 -0.41
N PRO A 149 -4.73 2.34 -0.58
CA PRO A 149 -3.90 1.16 -0.42
C PRO A 149 -3.86 0.73 1.05
N THR A 150 -4.09 -0.55 1.31
CA THR A 150 -4.04 -1.16 2.65
C THR A 150 -3.17 -2.41 2.70
N GLU A 151 -2.80 -2.92 1.52
CA GLU A 151 -2.05 -4.14 1.30
C GLU A 151 -0.90 -3.84 0.32
N VAL A 152 0.11 -4.71 0.32
CA VAL A 152 1.21 -4.69 -0.64
C VAL A 152 1.44 -6.08 -1.21
N ALA A 153 2.04 -6.15 -2.40
CA ALA A 153 2.56 -7.38 -3.01
C ALA A 153 3.57 -7.00 -4.10
N ASP A 154 4.24 -7.99 -4.67
CA ASP A 154 4.95 -7.86 -5.95
C ASP A 154 4.05 -8.47 -7.03
N VAL A 155 3.23 -7.66 -7.70
CA VAL A 155 2.15 -8.18 -8.57
C VAL A 155 2.61 -8.50 -9.99
N ASP A 156 3.74 -7.95 -10.40
CA ASP A 156 4.37 -8.16 -11.70
C ASP A 156 5.69 -8.95 -11.64
N GLU A 157 6.09 -9.41 -10.45
CA GLU A 157 7.24 -10.27 -10.19
C GLU A 157 8.58 -9.57 -10.52
N ASP A 158 8.64 -8.25 -10.33
CA ASP A 158 9.83 -7.44 -10.56
C ASP A 158 10.75 -7.31 -9.33
N GLY A 159 10.31 -7.85 -8.18
CA GLY A 159 11.02 -7.79 -6.91
C GLY A 159 10.77 -6.50 -6.11
N HIS A 160 9.89 -5.63 -6.61
CA HIS A 160 9.54 -4.36 -5.99
C HIS A 160 8.13 -4.38 -5.40
N LEU A 161 7.88 -3.40 -4.54
CA LEU A 161 6.64 -3.25 -3.78
C LEU A 161 5.61 -2.56 -4.66
N ASP A 162 4.47 -3.22 -4.86
CA ASP A 162 3.24 -2.65 -5.38
C ASP A 162 2.20 -2.42 -4.29
N LEU A 163 1.29 -1.49 -4.56
CA LEU A 163 0.23 -1.13 -3.64
C LEU A 163 -1.09 -1.74 -4.06
N ILE A 164 -1.84 -2.28 -3.08
CA ILE A 164 -3.15 -2.89 -3.30
C ILE A 164 -4.20 -2.19 -2.43
N GLY A 165 -5.26 -1.71 -3.09
CA GLY A 165 -6.49 -1.27 -2.45
C GLY A 165 -7.60 -2.30 -2.61
N ARG A 166 -8.39 -2.50 -1.54
CA ARG A 166 -9.50 -3.46 -1.51
C ARG A 166 -10.82 -2.76 -1.20
N VAL A 167 -11.89 -3.15 -1.88
CA VAL A 167 -13.23 -2.74 -1.48
C VAL A 167 -13.66 -3.48 -0.21
N ALA A 168 -13.99 -2.74 0.84
CA ALA A 168 -14.64 -3.30 2.02
C ALA A 168 -16.05 -3.81 1.67
N LEU A 169 -16.33 -5.05 2.07
CA LEU A 169 -17.63 -5.70 1.90
C LEU A 169 -18.23 -6.04 3.27
N PRO A 170 -19.57 -6.12 3.39
CA PRO A 170 -20.22 -6.65 4.58
C PRO A 170 -19.72 -8.06 4.89
N ALA A 171 -19.48 -8.35 6.16
CA ALA A 171 -18.96 -9.66 6.60
C ALA A 171 -19.95 -10.81 6.34
N ASP A 172 -21.24 -10.49 6.25
CA ASP A 172 -22.35 -11.40 5.98
C ASP A 172 -22.72 -11.51 4.49
N ASP A 173 -21.97 -10.84 3.60
CA ASP A 173 -22.19 -10.99 2.16
C ASP A 173 -21.95 -12.45 1.75
N PRO A 174 -22.90 -13.12 1.06
CA PRO A 174 -22.78 -14.53 0.73
C PRO A 174 -21.82 -14.79 -0.44
N ILE A 175 -21.53 -13.78 -1.28
CA ILE A 175 -20.68 -13.93 -2.46
C ILE A 175 -19.23 -13.58 -2.11
N GLN A 176 -18.97 -12.53 -1.33
CA GLN A 176 -17.61 -12.10 -0.90
C GLN A 176 -16.57 -11.99 -2.05
N PRO A 177 -16.83 -11.23 -3.14
CA PRO A 177 -15.84 -11.04 -4.18
C PRO A 177 -14.63 -10.21 -3.72
N ALA A 178 -13.45 -10.55 -4.20
CA ALA A 178 -12.22 -9.80 -3.99
C ALA A 178 -12.07 -8.68 -5.04
N PHE A 179 -12.69 -7.53 -4.81
CA PHE A 179 -12.47 -6.35 -5.66
C PHE A 179 -11.18 -5.63 -5.27
N LEU A 180 -10.14 -5.87 -6.08
CA LEU A 180 -8.79 -5.35 -5.89
C LEU A 180 -8.43 -4.34 -6.97
N LEU A 181 -7.82 -3.23 -6.56
CA LEU A 181 -7.14 -2.30 -7.45
C LEU A 181 -5.67 -2.29 -7.08
N VAL A 182 -4.79 -2.42 -8.07
CA VAL A 182 -3.35 -2.42 -7.87
C VAL A 182 -2.76 -1.15 -8.45
N ALA A 183 -1.67 -0.66 -7.86
CA ALA A 183 -0.86 0.41 -8.40
C ALA A 183 0.61 0.02 -8.32
N THR A 184 1.29 0.02 -9.46
CA THR A 184 2.73 -0.27 -9.54
C THR A 184 3.53 1.02 -9.71
N PHE A 185 4.82 0.99 -9.40
CA PHE A 185 5.67 2.18 -9.46
C PHE A 185 6.13 2.48 -10.90
N GLU A 186 5.81 3.66 -11.42
CA GLU A 186 6.20 4.07 -12.77
C GLU A 186 6.45 5.58 -12.84
N ALA A 187 7.68 5.93 -13.23
CA ALA A 187 8.14 7.31 -13.39
C ALA A 187 7.88 8.18 -12.15
N GLY A 188 8.37 7.71 -11.00
CA GLY A 188 8.42 8.46 -9.73
C GLY A 188 7.13 8.47 -8.91
N ARG A 189 6.17 7.60 -9.22
CA ARG A 189 4.86 7.53 -8.53
C ARG A 189 4.20 6.17 -8.72
N TYR A 190 3.31 5.80 -7.80
CA TYR A 190 2.47 4.62 -7.93
C TYR A 190 1.25 4.92 -8.80
N ARG A 191 0.96 4.09 -9.80
CA ARG A 191 -0.16 4.31 -10.73
C ARG A 191 -1.00 3.06 -10.91
N ALA A 192 -2.32 3.21 -10.78
CA ALA A 192 -3.25 2.13 -11.13
C ALA A 192 -3.43 1.90 -12.64
N ARG A 193 -2.74 2.70 -13.47
CA ARG A 193 -2.78 2.64 -14.95
C ARG A 193 -1.40 2.50 -15.58
N SER A 194 -0.39 2.12 -14.79
CA SER A 194 0.90 1.69 -15.35
C SER A 194 0.70 0.45 -16.24
N GLU A 195 1.67 0.18 -17.09
CA GLU A 195 1.65 -1.00 -17.96
C GLU A 195 1.49 -2.30 -17.14
N ALA A 196 2.24 -2.44 -16.06
CA ALA A 196 2.19 -3.60 -15.17
C ALA A 196 0.84 -3.75 -14.44
N ALA A 197 0.25 -2.67 -13.94
CA ALA A 197 -1.07 -2.72 -13.30
C ALA A 197 -2.16 -3.16 -14.31
N LEU A 198 -2.10 -2.65 -15.54
CA LEU A 198 -3.03 -3.05 -16.62
C LEU A 198 -2.82 -4.52 -17.02
N ALA A 199 -1.57 -4.99 -17.07
CA ALA A 199 -1.24 -6.38 -17.34
C ALA A 199 -1.77 -7.31 -16.24
N PHE A 200 -1.60 -6.96 -14.96
CA PHE A 200 -2.18 -7.68 -13.83
C PHE A 200 -3.70 -7.81 -13.97
N HIS A 201 -4.40 -6.70 -14.23
CA HIS A 201 -5.84 -6.72 -14.39
C HIS A 201 -6.29 -7.52 -15.63
N THR A 202 -5.52 -7.49 -16.71
CA THR A 202 -5.79 -8.30 -17.90
C THR A 202 -5.69 -9.80 -17.57
N ARG A 203 -4.60 -10.23 -16.91
CA ARG A 203 -4.42 -11.63 -16.48
C ARG A 203 -5.58 -12.11 -15.59
N ARG A 204 -6.02 -11.28 -14.64
CA ARG A 204 -7.16 -11.61 -13.75
C ARG A 204 -8.50 -11.64 -14.48
N ALA A 205 -8.71 -10.75 -15.45
CA ALA A 205 -9.92 -10.74 -16.28
C ALA A 205 -10.03 -11.98 -17.18
N ASP A 206 -8.90 -12.49 -17.67
CA ASP A 206 -8.83 -13.64 -18.57
C ASP A 206 -8.59 -14.98 -17.87
N ALA A 207 -8.39 -14.95 -16.54
CA ALA A 207 -8.18 -16.14 -15.75
C ALA A 207 -9.35 -17.12 -15.97
N PRO A 208 -9.08 -18.40 -16.30
CA PRO A 208 -10.15 -19.33 -16.60
C PRO A 208 -11.02 -19.58 -15.38
N LEU A 209 -12.34 -19.69 -15.59
CA LEU A 209 -13.30 -19.98 -14.51
C LEU A 209 -13.03 -21.31 -13.78
N ARG A 210 -12.26 -22.23 -14.39
CA ARG A 210 -11.84 -23.49 -13.79
C ARG A 210 -10.35 -23.70 -14.02
N THR A 211 -9.66 -24.26 -13.04
CA THR A 211 -8.31 -24.78 -13.27
C THR A 211 -8.39 -26.07 -14.09
N PRO A 212 -7.31 -26.49 -14.77
CA PRO A 212 -7.29 -27.78 -15.48
C PRO A 212 -7.63 -28.97 -14.57
N LYS A 213 -7.31 -28.88 -13.27
CA LYS A 213 -7.55 -29.92 -12.27
C LYS A 213 -9.02 -30.01 -11.85
N ASP A 214 -9.79 -28.94 -12.01
CA ASP A 214 -11.19 -28.84 -11.58
C ASP A 214 -12.19 -28.97 -12.73
N LYS A 215 -11.73 -29.30 -13.95
CA LYS A 215 -12.58 -29.32 -15.14
C LYS A 215 -13.82 -30.22 -14.97
N ASP A 216 -13.67 -31.31 -14.24
CA ASP A 216 -14.72 -32.32 -14.05
C ASP A 216 -15.57 -32.11 -12.78
N ALA A 217 -15.16 -31.22 -11.87
CA ALA A 217 -15.92 -30.92 -10.67
C ALA A 217 -17.02 -29.89 -10.94
N PRO A 218 -18.26 -30.10 -10.46
CA PRO A 218 -19.27 -29.05 -10.49
C PRO A 218 -18.82 -27.89 -9.61
N MET A 219 -18.62 -26.73 -10.22
CA MET A 219 -18.38 -25.47 -9.51
C MET A 219 -19.69 -25.02 -8.87
N ASP A 220 -19.66 -24.75 -7.56
CA ASP A 220 -20.83 -24.22 -6.86
C ASP A 220 -21.20 -22.81 -7.37
N ASP A 221 -22.47 -22.46 -7.25
CA ASP A 221 -22.97 -21.20 -7.77
C ASP A 221 -22.33 -19.98 -7.10
N VAL A 222 -21.95 -20.06 -5.83
CA VAL A 222 -21.31 -18.93 -5.12
C VAL A 222 -19.95 -18.65 -5.72
N THR A 223 -19.10 -19.66 -5.87
CA THR A 223 -17.77 -19.53 -6.47
C THR A 223 -17.84 -19.04 -7.91
N ARG A 224 -18.78 -19.56 -8.71
CA ARG A 224 -18.97 -19.12 -10.10
C ARG A 224 -19.33 -17.64 -10.17
N VAL A 225 -20.36 -17.23 -9.41
CA VAL A 225 -20.86 -15.85 -9.41
C VAL A 225 -19.79 -14.89 -8.86
N ARG A 226 -19.05 -15.29 -7.81
CA ARG A 226 -17.89 -14.55 -7.29
C ARG A 226 -16.87 -14.28 -8.40
N ARG A 227 -16.44 -15.32 -9.12
CA ARG A 227 -15.44 -15.19 -10.19
C ARG A 227 -15.93 -14.29 -11.33
N ALA A 228 -17.20 -14.40 -11.73
CA ALA A 228 -17.78 -13.53 -12.75
C ALA A 228 -17.72 -12.04 -12.34
N LEU A 229 -18.04 -11.73 -11.08
CA LEU A 229 -17.92 -10.36 -10.54
C LEU A 229 -16.47 -9.86 -10.54
N GLU A 230 -15.53 -10.68 -10.06
CA GLU A 230 -14.10 -10.33 -10.01
C GLU A 230 -13.51 -10.12 -11.41
N GLN A 231 -13.83 -11.01 -12.36
CA GLN A 231 -13.41 -10.88 -13.76
C GLN A 231 -13.95 -9.60 -14.39
N ALA A 232 -15.22 -9.26 -14.18
CA ALA A 232 -15.81 -8.03 -14.69
C ALA A 232 -15.18 -6.78 -14.08
N TRP A 233 -14.87 -6.80 -12.78
CA TRP A 233 -14.12 -5.75 -12.10
C TRP A 233 -12.75 -5.54 -12.75
N HIS A 234 -11.98 -6.62 -12.90
CA HIS A 234 -10.65 -6.56 -13.50
C HIS A 234 -10.68 -6.19 -14.98
N ALA A 235 -11.68 -6.65 -15.76
CA ALA A 235 -11.86 -6.28 -17.15
C ALA A 235 -11.99 -4.75 -17.34
N ILE A 236 -12.77 -4.08 -16.48
CA ILE A 236 -12.93 -2.62 -16.53
C ILE A 236 -11.61 -1.93 -16.20
N HIS A 237 -10.88 -2.41 -15.17
CA HIS A 237 -9.59 -1.83 -14.79
C HIS A 237 -8.47 -2.13 -15.79
N ALA A 238 -8.57 -3.22 -16.56
CA ALA A 238 -7.73 -3.52 -17.72
C ALA A 238 -8.03 -2.63 -18.94
N GLY A 239 -9.02 -1.74 -18.85
CA GLY A 239 -9.39 -0.82 -19.93
C GLY A 239 -10.36 -1.40 -20.97
N ARG A 240 -11.02 -2.53 -20.69
CA ARG A 240 -12.09 -3.06 -21.57
C ARG A 240 -13.31 -2.14 -21.55
N GLU A 241 -14.11 -2.24 -22.61
CA GLU A 241 -15.32 -1.42 -22.75
C GLU A 241 -16.31 -1.78 -21.64
N ARG A 242 -16.73 -0.75 -20.89
CA ARG A 242 -17.46 -0.91 -19.64
C ARG A 242 -18.88 -1.41 -19.88
N ALA A 243 -19.58 -0.88 -20.89
CA ALA A 243 -20.97 -1.24 -21.15
C ALA A 243 -21.06 -2.72 -21.56
N ALA A 244 -20.21 -3.18 -22.46
CA ALA A 244 -20.10 -4.56 -22.89
C ALA A 244 -19.74 -5.50 -21.73
N THR A 245 -18.80 -5.10 -20.86
CA THR A 245 -18.42 -5.88 -19.67
C THR A 245 -19.61 -6.04 -18.71
N LEU A 246 -20.35 -4.96 -18.44
CA LEU A 246 -21.52 -4.97 -17.57
C LEU A 246 -22.71 -5.71 -18.19
N GLU A 247 -22.87 -5.67 -19.51
CA GLU A 247 -23.89 -6.42 -20.22
C GLU A 247 -23.62 -7.93 -20.16
N ALA A 248 -22.36 -8.33 -20.39
CA ALA A 248 -21.94 -9.72 -20.24
C ALA A 248 -22.17 -10.23 -18.81
N LEU A 249 -21.78 -9.44 -17.80
CA LEU A 249 -22.01 -9.78 -16.40
C LEU A 249 -23.50 -9.94 -16.06
N GLN A 250 -24.38 -9.09 -16.62
CA GLN A 250 -25.83 -9.20 -16.38
C GLN A 250 -26.46 -10.47 -16.94
N LYS A 251 -25.82 -11.12 -17.93
CA LYS A 251 -26.27 -12.41 -18.49
C LYS A 251 -25.84 -13.60 -17.64
N GLU A 252 -25.05 -13.40 -16.58
CA GLU A 252 -24.62 -14.46 -15.69
C GLU A 252 -25.83 -15.11 -14.98
N PRO A 253 -25.98 -16.44 -15.01
CA PRO A 253 -27.05 -17.12 -14.28
C PRO A 253 -26.80 -17.00 -12.77
N VAL A 254 -27.68 -16.33 -12.03
CA VAL A 254 -27.52 -16.17 -10.57
C VAL A 254 -28.74 -16.77 -9.86
N PRO A 255 -28.53 -17.70 -8.92
CA PRO A 255 -29.60 -18.24 -8.08
C PRO A 255 -30.38 -17.13 -7.34
N GLY A 256 -31.67 -17.37 -7.08
CA GLY A 256 -32.52 -16.40 -6.39
C GLY A 256 -31.96 -15.97 -5.02
N SER A 257 -31.31 -16.88 -4.30
CA SER A 257 -30.68 -16.60 -2.99
C SER A 257 -29.48 -15.65 -3.07
N LEU A 258 -28.80 -15.54 -4.21
CA LEU A 258 -27.63 -14.68 -4.40
C LEU A 258 -27.95 -13.38 -5.14
N ARG A 259 -29.14 -13.26 -5.75
CA ARG A 259 -29.48 -12.17 -6.66
C ARG A 259 -29.33 -10.79 -6.03
N ALA A 260 -29.78 -10.60 -4.79
CA ALA A 260 -29.71 -9.29 -4.12
C ALA A 260 -28.25 -8.84 -3.87
N SER A 261 -27.39 -9.74 -3.38
CA SER A 261 -25.95 -9.45 -3.20
C SER A 261 -25.25 -9.22 -4.55
N PHE A 262 -25.55 -10.04 -5.56
CA PHE A 262 -25.04 -9.86 -6.92
C PHE A 262 -25.38 -8.48 -7.49
N ASP A 263 -26.65 -8.07 -7.43
CA ASP A 263 -27.09 -6.78 -7.95
C ASP A 263 -26.42 -5.60 -7.21
N ALA A 264 -26.21 -5.73 -5.90
CA ALA A 264 -25.45 -4.76 -5.11
C ALA A 264 -23.98 -4.66 -5.55
N HIS A 265 -23.34 -5.79 -5.87
CA HIS A 265 -21.98 -5.79 -6.42
C HIS A 265 -21.92 -5.22 -7.84
N VAL A 266 -22.87 -5.54 -8.72
CA VAL A 266 -22.96 -4.92 -10.05
C VAL A 266 -23.11 -3.40 -9.91
N ALA A 267 -23.94 -2.91 -8.98
CA ALA A 267 -24.07 -1.48 -8.71
C ALA A 267 -22.76 -0.84 -8.24
N ARG A 268 -21.97 -1.55 -7.42
CA ARG A 268 -20.64 -1.12 -6.99
C ARG A 268 -19.63 -1.10 -8.14
N ILE A 269 -19.64 -2.11 -9.01
CA ILE A 269 -18.80 -2.13 -10.23
C ILE A 269 -19.19 -0.97 -11.16
N ARG A 270 -20.48 -0.59 -11.23
CA ARG A 270 -20.95 0.60 -11.97
C ARG A 270 -20.54 1.93 -11.34
N SER A 271 -20.38 2.00 -10.01
CA SER A 271 -19.99 3.23 -9.33
C SER A 271 -18.49 3.43 -9.24
N ALA A 272 -17.68 2.36 -9.38
CA ALA A 272 -16.23 2.45 -9.49
C ALA A 272 -15.87 3.33 -10.70
N GLN A 273 -15.59 4.61 -10.46
CA GLN A 273 -15.27 5.54 -11.51
C GLN A 273 -13.91 5.20 -12.11
N ALA A 274 -13.83 5.13 -13.43
CA ALA A 274 -12.58 5.44 -14.10
C ALA A 274 -12.42 6.96 -13.97
N THR A 275 -11.62 7.41 -13.00
CA THR A 275 -11.18 8.80 -12.93
C THR A 275 -10.40 9.09 -14.20
N ARG A 276 -11.10 9.55 -15.25
CA ARG A 276 -10.48 10.23 -16.38
C ARG A 276 -10.19 11.64 -15.89
N ARG A 277 -8.97 11.86 -15.40
CA ARG A 277 -8.34 13.17 -15.44
C ARG A 277 -7.33 13.14 -16.57
#